data_AF-A0A7C2DE33-F1
#
_entry.id   AF-A0A7C2DE33-F1
#
_cell.length_a   1.000
_cell.length_b   1.000
_cell.length_c   1.000
_cell.angle_alpha   90.00
_cell.angle_beta   90.00
_cell.angle_gamma   90.00
#
_symmetry.space_group_name_H-M   'P 1'
#
loop_
_entity.id
_entity.type
_entity.pdbx_description
1 polymer ?
#
loop_
_entity_poly.entity_id
_entity_poly.type
_entity_poly.pdbx_seq_one_letter_code
_entity_poly.pdbx_strand_id
1 'polypeptide(L)'
;RNRRGGSPTRPMRDRRGEILFIDARKLGRMVDRTHRELTDEDIARIANTYHAWRGETEAGEYQDVPGFCKSAPLEEVRKHGYVLTPGRYVGAEVKEDDGEPFAAKMQRLVTQLREQQAEAARLEAAIVANLRELGFWDMDP
;
A
#
# COMPACT_ATOMS: atom_id res chain seq x y z
N ARG A 1 2.06 33.26 45.93
CA ARG A 1 3.01 32.63 44.98
C ARG A 1 2.22 32.20 43.74
N ASN A 2 2.07 33.07 42.73
CA ASN A 2 1.22 32.81 41.56
C ASN A 2 2.14 32.65 40.33
N ARG A 3 2.30 31.43 39.81
CA ARG A 3 3.12 31.18 38.61
C ARG A 3 2.29 31.49 37.37
N ARG A 4 2.61 32.61 36.73
CA ARG A 4 2.33 32.84 35.31
C ARG A 4 3.23 31.91 34.49
N GLY A 5 2.68 31.28 33.46
CA GLY A 5 3.44 30.41 32.55
C GLY A 5 2.57 29.77 31.48
N GLY A 6 1.70 30.54 30.83
CA GLY A 6 1.09 30.11 29.57
C GLY A 6 2.02 30.54 28.44
N SER A 7 2.76 29.60 27.84
CA SER A 7 3.42 29.87 26.56
C SER A 7 2.38 30.33 25.55
N PRO A 8 2.66 31.35 24.72
CA PRO A 8 1.72 31.77 23.68
C PRO A 8 1.55 30.60 22.70
N THR A 9 0.37 29.98 22.67
CA THR A 9 0.01 29.00 21.65
C THR A 9 -0.01 29.71 20.32
N ARG A 10 1.06 29.54 19.52
CA ARG A 10 1.11 30.02 18.14
C ARG A 10 -0.11 29.48 17.39
N PRO A 11 -0.71 30.27 16.48
CA PRO A 11 -1.88 29.84 15.73
C PRO A 11 -1.52 28.62 14.89
N MET A 12 -2.03 27.46 15.28
CA MET A 12 -1.92 26.23 14.49
C MET A 12 -2.84 26.33 13.26
N ARG A 13 -2.47 25.69 12.15
CA ARG A 13 -3.29 25.68 10.93
C ARG A 13 -4.68 25.08 11.22
N ASP A 14 -5.72 25.75 10.75
CA ASP A 14 -7.07 25.17 10.71
C ASP A 14 -7.09 24.03 9.70
N ARG A 15 -7.46 22.84 10.17
CA ARG A 15 -7.45 21.57 9.41
C ARG A 15 -8.80 20.89 9.47
N ARG A 16 -9.84 21.60 9.91
CA ARG A 16 -11.20 21.06 9.94
C ARG A 16 -11.61 20.69 8.52
N GLY A 17 -12.13 19.48 8.37
CA GLY A 17 -12.50 18.94 7.05
C GLY A 17 -11.33 18.32 6.28
N GLU A 18 -10.14 18.21 6.88
CA GLU A 18 -9.01 17.46 6.33
C GLU A 18 -8.72 16.22 7.18
N ILE A 19 -8.28 15.14 6.54
CA ILE A 19 -7.84 13.91 7.16
C ILE A 19 -6.44 13.60 6.67
N LEU A 20 -5.49 13.44 7.59
CA LEU A 20 -4.15 12.95 7.30
C LEU A 20 -4.16 11.42 7.24
N PHE A 21 -3.85 10.86 6.08
CA PHE A 21 -3.57 9.45 5.89
C PHE A 21 -2.07 9.19 5.96
N ILE A 22 -1.65 8.19 6.72
CA ILE A 22 -0.27 7.69 6.78
C ILE A 22 -0.30 6.18 6.54
N ASP A 23 0.36 5.72 5.48
CA ASP A 23 0.51 4.30 5.16
C ASP A 23 1.83 3.77 5.73
N ALA A 24 1.73 3.19 6.93
CA ALA A 24 2.86 2.58 7.62
C ALA A 24 3.04 1.07 7.30
N ARG A 25 2.31 0.51 6.32
CA ARG A 25 2.32 -0.95 6.07
C ARG A 25 3.70 -1.52 5.69
N LYS A 26 4.57 -0.68 5.13
CA LYS A 26 5.95 -1.02 4.77
C LYS A 26 7.00 -0.66 5.83
N LEU A 27 6.59 0.07 6.88
CA LEU A 27 7.45 0.51 7.97
C LEU A 27 7.57 -0.57 9.04
N GLY A 28 8.65 -0.55 9.81
CA GLY A 28 8.90 -1.50 10.89
C GLY A 28 9.61 -2.78 10.44
N ARG A 29 10.17 -3.48 11.44
CA ARG A 29 10.86 -4.77 11.26
C ARG A 29 9.97 -5.93 11.68
N MET A 30 10.05 -7.04 10.96
CA MET A 30 9.42 -8.28 11.41
C MET A 30 10.17 -8.81 12.62
N VAL A 31 9.47 -8.98 13.74
CA VAL A 31 10.03 -9.62 14.95
C VAL A 31 9.67 -11.10 15.01
N ASP A 32 8.57 -11.48 14.39
CA ASP A 32 8.22 -12.87 14.08
C ASP A 32 7.44 -12.94 12.75
N ARG A 33 6.86 -14.10 12.42
CA ARG A 33 6.13 -14.33 11.15
C ARG A 33 4.85 -13.48 11.00
N THR A 34 4.30 -12.99 12.09
CA THR A 34 2.99 -12.30 12.15
C THR A 34 3.07 -10.90 12.77
N HIS A 35 4.11 -10.59 13.53
CA HIS A 35 4.27 -9.32 14.21
C HIS A 35 5.36 -8.47 13.56
N ARG A 36 5.01 -7.20 13.37
CA ARG A 36 5.91 -6.15 12.92
C ARG A 36 5.96 -5.05 13.97
N GLU A 37 7.17 -4.65 14.35
CA GLU A 37 7.41 -3.54 15.28
C GLU A 37 7.93 -2.34 14.52
N LEU A 38 7.36 -1.17 14.78
CA LEU A 38 7.91 0.08 14.30
C LEU A 38 9.22 0.36 15.03
N THR A 39 10.25 0.70 14.26
CA THR A 39 11.53 1.15 14.82
C THR A 39 11.39 2.59 15.34
N ASP A 40 12.35 3.04 16.14
CA ASP A 40 12.40 4.44 16.58
C ASP A 40 12.44 5.41 15.39
N GLU A 41 13.09 5.01 14.29
CA GLU A 41 13.12 5.78 13.04
C GLU A 41 11.74 5.87 12.39
N ASP A 42 11.00 4.76 12.34
CA ASP A 42 9.63 4.74 11.80
C ASP A 42 8.70 5.62 12.63
N ILE A 43 8.79 5.52 13.96
CA ILE A 43 8.00 6.32 14.90
C ILE A 43 8.32 7.79 14.71
N ALA A 44 9.61 8.15 14.67
CA ALA A 44 10.05 9.52 14.45
C ALA A 44 9.54 10.07 13.11
N ARG A 45 9.61 9.28 12.04
CA ARG A 45 9.10 9.67 10.71
C ARG A 45 7.60 9.94 10.74
N ILE A 46 6.80 9.06 11.36
CA ILE A 46 5.34 9.24 11.49
C ILE A 46 5.03 10.49 12.32
N ALA A 47 5.69 10.65 13.47
CA ALA A 47 5.49 11.79 14.37
C ALA A 47 5.84 13.11 13.67
N ASN A 48 7.01 13.21 13.06
CA ASN A 48 7.46 14.39 12.34
C ASN A 48 6.49 14.76 11.21
N THR A 49 5.98 13.78 10.47
CA THR A 49 4.97 14.00 9.42
C THR A 49 3.68 14.60 9.99
N TYR A 50 3.21 14.08 11.12
CA TYR A 50 2.05 14.62 11.81
C TYR A 50 2.29 16.04 12.33
N HIS A 51 3.44 16.33 12.94
CA HIS A 51 3.80 17.66 13.45
C HIS A 51 3.94 18.69 12.32
N ALA A 52 4.55 18.31 11.19
CA ALA A 52 4.61 19.13 9.99
C ALA A 52 3.20 19.41 9.45
N TRP A 53 2.35 18.38 9.35
CA TRP A 53 0.94 18.53 8.94
C TRP A 53 0.16 19.44 9.90
N ARG A 54 0.49 19.42 11.20
CA ARG A 54 -0.07 20.33 12.20
C ARG A 54 0.32 21.79 12.01
N GLY A 55 1.37 22.07 11.25
CA GLY A 55 1.97 23.39 11.11
C GLY A 55 2.76 23.80 12.35
N GLU A 56 3.41 22.85 13.04
CA GLU A 56 4.32 23.18 14.14
C GLU A 56 5.60 23.81 13.59
N THR A 57 5.98 24.96 14.14
CA THR A 57 7.11 25.77 13.64
C THR A 57 8.46 25.06 13.60
N GLU A 58 8.65 24.03 14.41
CA GLU A 58 9.90 23.26 14.50
C GLU A 58 9.89 22.01 13.62
N ALA A 59 8.73 21.65 13.04
CA ALA A 59 8.54 20.41 12.30
C ALA A 59 8.68 20.56 10.77
N GLY A 60 8.93 21.77 10.28
CA GLY A 60 9.04 22.06 8.85
C GLY A 60 7.69 22.12 8.13
N GLU A 61 7.74 22.25 6.80
CA GLU A 61 6.55 22.30 5.94
C GLU A 61 6.07 20.89 5.57
N TYR A 62 4.76 20.67 5.65
CA TYR A 62 4.15 19.43 5.23
C TYR A 62 4.07 19.31 3.71
N GLN A 63 4.34 18.11 3.19
CA GLN A 63 4.11 17.73 1.79
C GLN A 63 3.52 16.32 1.71
N ASP A 64 2.63 16.09 0.75
CA ASP A 64 2.15 14.75 0.41
C ASP A 64 3.30 13.93 -0.19
N VAL A 65 3.43 12.67 0.23
CA VAL A 65 4.48 11.76 -0.25
C VAL A 65 3.83 10.49 -0.80
N PRO A 66 3.93 10.21 -2.11
CA PRO A 66 3.36 9.02 -2.74
C PRO A 66 3.74 7.73 -2.02
N GLY A 67 2.74 6.93 -1.67
CA GLY A 67 2.88 5.68 -0.92
C GLY A 67 3.16 5.82 0.57
N PHE A 68 3.26 7.03 1.12
CA PHE A 68 3.52 7.25 2.54
C PHE A 68 2.48 8.13 3.24
N CYS A 69 2.22 9.36 2.78
CA CYS A 69 1.25 10.24 3.45
C CYS A 69 0.51 11.16 2.49
N LYS A 70 -0.74 11.50 2.85
CA LYS A 70 -1.56 12.46 2.12
C LYS A 70 -2.56 13.16 3.04
N SER A 71 -2.70 14.48 2.91
CA SER A 71 -3.81 15.24 3.49
C SER A 71 -4.97 15.29 2.49
N ALA A 72 -6.06 14.59 2.79
CA ALA A 72 -7.23 14.54 1.91
C ALA A 72 -8.43 15.28 2.52
N PRO A 73 -9.20 16.04 1.72
CA PRO A 73 -10.42 16.67 2.22
C PRO A 73 -11.50 15.62 2.50
N LEU A 74 -12.39 15.91 3.45
CA LEU A 74 -13.51 15.05 3.83
C LEU A 74 -14.42 14.69 2.65
N GLU A 75 -14.52 15.57 1.66
CA GLU A 75 -15.29 15.32 0.43
C GLU A 75 -14.65 14.23 -0.46
N GLU A 76 -13.32 14.09 -0.47
CA GLU A 76 -12.65 12.96 -1.13
C GLU A 76 -13.02 11.65 -0.42
N VAL A 77 -13.02 11.65 0.91
CA VAL A 77 -13.41 10.50 1.72
C VAL A 77 -14.87 10.11 1.49
N ARG A 78 -15.77 11.10 1.36
CA ARG A 78 -17.18 10.87 1.02
C ARG A 78 -17.34 10.21 -0.35
N LYS A 79 -16.62 10.69 -1.37
CA LYS A 79 -16.61 10.09 -2.72
C LYS A 79 -16.13 8.64 -2.71
N HIS A 80 -15.23 8.30 -1.78
CA HIS A 80 -14.73 6.94 -1.59
C HIS A 80 -15.61 6.07 -0.66
N GLY A 81 -16.83 6.51 -0.33
CA GLY A 81 -17.75 5.73 0.51
C GLY A 81 -17.27 5.57 1.95
N TYR A 82 -16.52 6.56 2.46
CA TYR A 82 -15.97 6.57 3.82
C TYR A 82 -14.96 5.45 4.12
N VAL A 83 -14.38 4.81 3.10
CA VAL A 83 -13.27 3.88 3.28
C VAL A 83 -12.04 4.64 3.76
N LEU A 84 -11.48 4.28 4.92
CA LEU A 84 -10.34 5.00 5.54
C LEU A 84 -8.99 4.29 5.40
N THR A 85 -8.90 3.28 4.51
CA THR A 85 -7.63 2.58 4.29
C THR A 85 -6.58 3.54 3.69
N PRO A 86 -5.45 3.81 4.38
CA PRO A 86 -4.49 4.83 3.94
C PRO A 86 -3.98 4.64 2.51
N GLY A 87 -3.71 3.39 2.11
CA GLY A 87 -3.26 3.04 0.75
C GLY A 87 -4.17 3.51 -0.37
N ARG A 88 -5.46 3.79 -0.10
CA ARG A 88 -6.39 4.36 -1.08
C ARG A 88 -6.09 5.83 -1.40
N TYR A 89 -5.52 6.56 -0.44
CA TYR A 89 -5.31 8.01 -0.53
C TYR A 89 -3.86 8.35 -0.87
N VAL A 90 -2.90 7.65 -0.25
CA VAL A 90 -1.48 7.98 -0.42
C VAL A 90 -0.91 7.63 -1.80
N GLY A 91 -1.67 6.93 -2.65
CA GLY A 91 -1.21 6.44 -3.94
C GLY A 91 -0.18 5.31 -3.81
N ALA A 92 0.37 4.87 -4.94
CA ALA A 92 1.52 3.99 -4.91
C ALA A 92 2.81 4.82 -4.84
N GLU A 93 3.81 4.36 -4.10
CA GLU A 93 5.20 4.77 -4.38
C GLU A 93 5.43 4.60 -5.87
N VAL A 94 6.13 5.56 -6.48
CA VAL A 94 6.62 5.44 -7.85
C VAL A 94 7.50 4.20 -7.90
N LYS A 95 6.93 3.06 -8.31
CA LYS A 95 7.72 1.94 -8.76
C LYS A 95 8.47 2.43 -9.98
N GLU A 96 9.74 2.04 -10.11
CA GLU A 96 10.42 2.16 -11.39
C GLU A 96 9.49 1.59 -12.46
N ASP A 97 9.03 2.48 -13.34
CA ASP A 97 8.29 2.09 -14.52
C ASP A 97 9.22 1.16 -15.30
N ASP A 98 8.74 -0.04 -15.64
CA ASP A 98 9.51 -0.95 -16.48
C ASP A 98 9.65 -0.42 -17.91
N GLY A 99 9.13 0.78 -18.17
CA GLY A 99 9.17 1.50 -19.43
C GLY A 99 8.17 0.93 -20.43
N GLU A 100 7.35 -0.04 -20.01
CA GLU A 100 6.38 -0.73 -20.86
C GLU A 100 5.00 -0.09 -20.69
N PRO A 101 4.42 0.52 -21.75
CA PRO A 101 3.06 1.03 -21.69
C PRO A 101 2.07 -0.05 -21.23
N PHE A 102 1.13 0.32 -20.35
CA PHE A 102 0.16 -0.63 -19.76
C PHE A 102 -0.51 -1.54 -20.80
N ALA A 103 -0.92 -0.98 -21.93
CA ALA A 103 -1.57 -1.75 -23.02
C ALA A 103 -0.63 -2.82 -23.61
N ALA A 104 0.65 -2.48 -23.82
CA ALA A 104 1.65 -3.42 -24.33
C ALA A 104 1.93 -4.54 -23.31
N LYS A 105 2.08 -4.17 -22.04
CA LYS A 105 2.26 -5.12 -20.93
C LYS A 105 1.10 -6.09 -20.80
N MET A 106 -0.14 -5.59 -20.84
CA MET A 106 -1.33 -6.43 -20.80
C MET A 106 -1.41 -7.37 -21.99
N GLN A 107 -1.10 -6.90 -23.20
CA GLN A 107 -1.09 -7.75 -24.38
C GLN A 107 -0.05 -8.87 -24.27
N ARG A 108 1.17 -8.54 -23.83
CA ARG A 108 2.25 -9.52 -23.60
C ARG A 108 1.86 -10.56 -22.56
N LEU A 109 1.33 -10.12 -21.40
CA LEU A 109 0.91 -11.02 -20.32
C LEU A 109 -0.24 -11.93 -20.73
N VAL A 110 -1.22 -11.43 -21.50
CA VAL A 110 -2.33 -12.24 -22.01
C VAL A 110 -1.83 -13.28 -23.02
N THR A 111 -0.90 -12.92 -23.90
CA THR A 111 -0.26 -13.87 -24.82
C THR A 111 0.46 -14.96 -24.05
N GLN A 112 1.29 -14.59 -23.07
CA GLN A 112 2.01 -15.55 -22.23
C GLN A 112 1.06 -16.48 -21.46
N LEU A 113 -0.05 -15.94 -20.93
CA LEU A 113 -1.06 -16.75 -20.26
C LEU A 113 -1.68 -17.78 -21.20
N ARG A 114 -1.99 -17.41 -22.44
CA ARG A 114 -2.56 -18.33 -23.44
C ARG A 114 -1.59 -19.44 -23.81
N GLU A 115 -0.30 -19.12 -23.98
CA GLU A 115 0.75 -20.11 -24.23
C GLU A 115 0.85 -21.11 -23.08
N GLN A 116 0.86 -20.60 -21.83
CA GLN A 116 0.89 -21.44 -20.64
C GLN A 116 -0.35 -22.32 -20.51
N GLN A 117 -1.53 -21.82 -20.87
CA GLN A 117 -2.76 -22.62 -20.89
C GLN A 117 -2.71 -23.74 -21.93
N ALA A 118 -2.19 -23.46 -23.13
CA ALA A 118 -2.02 -24.47 -24.17
C ALA A 118 -1.03 -25.56 -23.73
N GLU A 119 0.10 -25.17 -23.12
CA GLU A 119 1.08 -26.12 -22.62
C GLU A 119 0.53 -26.93 -21.43
N ALA A 120 -0.23 -26.31 -20.53
CA ALA A 120 -0.91 -27.02 -19.45
C ALA A 120 -1.86 -28.09 -19.99
N ALA A 121 -2.69 -27.77 -20.97
CA ALA A 121 -3.60 -28.73 -21.59
C ALA A 121 -2.85 -29.88 -22.30
N ARG A 122 -1.72 -29.58 -22.96
CA ARG A 122 -0.86 -30.60 -23.57
C ARG A 122 -0.28 -31.55 -22.53
N LEU A 123 0.25 -31.00 -21.44
CA LEU A 123 0.83 -31.78 -20.34
C LEU A 123 -0.25 -32.60 -19.62
N GLU A 124 -1.43 -32.03 -19.41
CA GLU A 124 -2.57 -32.75 -18.85
C GLU A 124 -2.95 -33.95 -19.72
N ALA A 125 -3.10 -33.77 -21.03
CA ALA A 125 -3.36 -34.87 -21.95
C ALA A 125 -2.27 -35.96 -21.91
N ALA A 126 -0.99 -35.56 -21.83
CA ALA A 126 0.11 -36.50 -21.72
C ALA A 126 0.11 -37.27 -20.38
N ILE A 127 -0.18 -36.58 -19.27
CA ILE A 127 -0.31 -37.20 -17.95
C ILE A 127 -1.46 -38.22 -17.97
N VAL A 128 -2.62 -37.85 -18.51
CA VAL A 128 -3.77 -38.75 -18.65
C VAL A 128 -3.41 -39.99 -19.48
N ALA A 129 -2.76 -39.81 -20.62
CA ALA A 129 -2.34 -40.91 -21.48
C ALA A 129 -1.40 -41.89 -20.73
N ASN A 130 -0.39 -41.35 -20.04
CA ASN A 130 0.55 -42.17 -19.27
C ASN A 130 -0.13 -42.89 -18.11
N LEU A 131 -1.05 -42.23 -17.40
CA LEU A 131 -1.78 -42.85 -16.28
C LEU A 131 -2.74 -43.94 -16.77
N ARG A 132 -3.33 -43.81 -17.98
CA ARG A 132 -4.12 -44.87 -18.61
C ARG A 132 -3.27 -46.08 -18.96
N GLU A 133 -2.09 -45.88 -19.56
CA GLU A 133 -1.16 -46.97 -19.88
C GLU A 133 -0.71 -47.73 -18.62
N LEU A 134 -0.54 -47.03 -17.50
CA LEU A 134 -0.20 -47.63 -16.22
C LEU A 134 -1.40 -48.23 -15.47
N GLY A 135 -2.63 -48.07 -15.98
CA GLY A 135 -3.85 -48.59 -15.37
C GLY A 135 -4.37 -47.82 -14.15
N PHE A 136 -3.92 -46.58 -13.95
CA PHE A 136 -4.29 -45.74 -12.79
C PHE A 136 -5.26 -44.61 -13.11
N TRP A 137 -5.71 -44.45 -14.36
CA TRP A 137 -6.57 -43.34 -14.77
C TRP A 137 -8.07 -43.68 -14.83
N ASP A 138 -8.43 -44.84 -15.37
CA ASP A 138 -9.84 -45.27 -15.49
C ASP A 138 -10.29 -46.11 -14.27
N MET A 139 -9.54 -46.04 -13.17
CA MET A 139 -9.93 -46.62 -11.88
C MET A 139 -10.99 -45.70 -11.26
N ASP A 140 -12.27 -46.00 -11.50
CA ASP A 140 -13.35 -45.45 -10.66
C ASP A 140 -13.11 -45.94 -9.20
N PRO A 141 -13.45 -45.14 -8.17
CA PRO A 141 -13.26 -45.53 -6.78
C PRO A 141 -13.97 -46.83 -6.38
#